data_AF-A0A0C2CMV3-F1
#
_entry.id   AF-A0A0C2CMV3-F1
#
_cell.length_a   1.000
_cell.length_b   1.000
_cell.length_c   1.000
_cell.angle_alpha   90.00
_cell.angle_beta   90.00
_cell.angle_gamma   90.00
#
_symmetry.space_group_name_H-M   'P 1'
#
loop_
_entity.id
_entity.type
_entity.pdbx_description
1 polymer ?
#
loop_
_entity_poly.entity_id
_entity_poly.type
_entity_poly.pdbx_seq_one_letter_code
_entity_poly.pdbx_strand_id
1 'polypeptide(L)'
;MAMWSEPQIHTIGCSKIDCSLSQFWCNNCCNGQNVPLPFAGFLSPPHFLWSPPEVRENVMGLNPNSTAHYPASFDIQPVTGSTVGGSFRMQFSVPIYNDASFTEAKQLYNSFIPSFWVGIEVKMMDYAHNYIYVNTKELPRIVLGIGIGLVGISVLAGLTWIFFKLRRSRSTVFAISTSKDEEIWSLQ
;
A
#
# COMPACT_ATOMS: atom_id res chain seq x y z
N MET A 1 17.58 0.33 -33.43
CA MET A 1 17.15 -1.02 -33.82
C MET A 1 18.24 -1.99 -33.36
N ALA A 2 18.16 -2.44 -32.12
CA ALA A 2 19.10 -3.39 -31.54
C ALA A 2 18.27 -4.53 -30.94
N MET A 3 18.28 -5.63 -31.66
CA MET A 3 17.65 -6.91 -31.34
C MET A 3 18.58 -7.62 -30.35
N TRP A 4 18.20 -7.67 -29.07
CA TRP A 4 18.85 -8.54 -28.09
C TRP A 4 18.04 -9.83 -28.02
N SER A 5 18.58 -10.87 -28.64
CA SER A 5 18.12 -12.25 -28.48
C SER A 5 18.65 -12.81 -27.16
N GLU A 6 17.78 -12.95 -26.16
CA GLU A 6 18.09 -13.69 -24.94
C GLU A 6 17.85 -15.21 -25.11
N PRO A 7 18.69 -16.05 -24.51
CA PRO A 7 18.69 -17.49 -24.74
C PRO A 7 17.52 -18.15 -24.01
N GLN A 8 16.84 -19.05 -24.73
CA GLN A 8 15.76 -19.89 -24.20
C GLN A 8 16.33 -20.92 -23.22
N ILE A 9 16.45 -20.56 -21.94
CA ILE A 9 16.65 -21.52 -20.85
C ILE A 9 15.34 -22.28 -20.66
N HIS A 10 15.37 -23.55 -21.03
CA HIS A 10 14.29 -24.51 -20.89
C HIS A 10 14.10 -24.85 -19.40
N THR A 11 13.34 -24.03 -18.66
CA THR A 11 12.93 -24.36 -17.29
C THR A 11 11.73 -25.30 -17.33
N ILE A 12 11.97 -26.58 -17.08
CA ILE A 12 10.93 -27.58 -16.79
C ILE A 12 10.39 -27.27 -15.38
N GLY A 13 9.36 -26.43 -15.31
CA GLY A 13 8.72 -26.03 -14.06
C GLY A 13 7.85 -24.78 -14.27
N CYS A 14 6.72 -24.68 -13.56
CA CYS A 14 5.79 -23.55 -13.58
C CYS A 14 6.39 -22.27 -12.97
N SER A 15 7.60 -21.87 -13.40
CA SER A 15 8.31 -20.68 -12.93
C SER A 15 8.06 -19.46 -13.83
N LYS A 16 7.50 -19.66 -15.03
CA LYS A 16 7.01 -18.57 -15.86
C LYS A 16 5.50 -18.68 -15.95
N ILE A 17 4.84 -17.76 -15.24
CA ILE A 17 3.47 -17.35 -15.56
C ILE A 17 3.59 -16.60 -16.89
N ASP A 18 3.62 -17.33 -18.00
CA ASP A 18 3.46 -16.72 -19.33
C ASP A 18 1.96 -16.47 -19.54
N CYS A 19 1.43 -15.49 -18.81
CA CYS A 19 0.10 -14.90 -19.01
C CYS A 19 0.08 -13.96 -20.23
N SER A 20 0.71 -14.37 -21.32
CA SER A 20 0.75 -13.67 -22.61
C SER A 20 -0.11 -14.50 -23.57
N LEU A 21 -1.35 -14.17 -23.92
CA LEU A 21 -2.04 -12.88 -24.04
C LEU A 21 -3.49 -13.03 -23.51
N SER A 22 -4.03 -11.98 -22.87
CA SER A 22 -5.40 -11.87 -22.29
C SER A 22 -5.60 -12.46 -20.87
N GLN A 23 -4.99 -11.82 -19.86
CA GLN A 23 -5.44 -11.64 -18.46
C GLN A 23 -6.12 -12.75 -17.60
N PHE A 24 -6.42 -13.97 -18.06
CA PHE A 24 -7.15 -14.94 -17.23
C PHE A 24 -6.77 -16.42 -17.39
N TRP A 25 -5.78 -16.78 -18.21
CA TRP A 25 -5.51 -18.19 -18.52
C TRP A 25 -4.34 -18.76 -17.71
N CYS A 26 -4.63 -19.62 -16.74
CA CYS A 26 -3.64 -20.49 -16.08
C CYS A 26 -4.17 -21.92 -16.04
N ASN A 27 -4.00 -22.67 -17.15
CA ASN A 27 -4.67 -23.96 -17.32
C ASN A 27 -3.93 -25.18 -16.76
N ASN A 28 -2.68 -25.11 -16.28
CA ASN A 28 -1.92 -26.34 -15.97
C ASN A 28 -0.98 -26.29 -14.76
N CYS A 29 -1.03 -25.29 -13.87
CA CYS A 29 -0.13 -25.24 -12.72
C CYS A 29 -0.85 -25.64 -11.42
N CYS A 30 -0.60 -26.88 -10.96
CA CYS A 30 -1.03 -27.37 -9.65
C CYS A 30 0.20 -27.59 -8.77
N ASN A 31 0.24 -27.04 -7.55
CA ASN A 31 1.36 -27.20 -6.61
C ASN A 31 2.75 -26.83 -7.19
N GLY A 32 2.81 -25.85 -8.11
CA GLY A 32 4.06 -25.45 -8.77
C GLY A 32 4.56 -26.43 -9.85
N GLN A 33 3.78 -27.46 -10.19
CA GLN A 33 4.08 -28.43 -11.22
C GLN A 33 3.12 -28.26 -12.41
N ASN A 34 3.67 -28.43 -13.63
CA ASN A 34 2.87 -28.48 -14.86
C ASN A 34 2.30 -29.90 -15.02
N VAL A 35 1.30 -30.21 -14.21
CA VAL A 35 0.60 -31.49 -14.25
C VAL A 35 -0.83 -31.25 -14.68
N PRO A 36 -1.40 -32.13 -15.54
CA PRO A 36 -2.80 -32.02 -15.92
C PRO A 36 -3.64 -32.15 -14.64
N LEU A 37 -4.43 -31.12 -14.37
CA LEU A 37 -5.40 -31.16 -13.29
C LEU A 37 -6.43 -32.26 -13.59
N PRO A 38 -6.94 -32.99 -12.58
CA PRO A 38 -8.00 -33.98 -12.77
C PRO A 38 -9.31 -33.36 -13.27
N PHE A 39 -9.45 -32.04 -13.18
CA PHE A 39 -10.53 -31.25 -13.74
C PHE A 39 -9.97 -29.94 -14.32
N ALA A 40 -10.54 -29.47 -15.42
CA ALA A 40 -10.26 -28.13 -15.91
C ALA A 40 -10.92 -27.11 -14.96
N GLY A 41 -10.16 -26.10 -14.57
CA GLY A 41 -10.62 -25.09 -13.62
C GLY A 41 -10.08 -23.72 -14.00
N PHE A 42 -10.92 -22.71 -13.89
CA PHE A 42 -10.63 -21.34 -14.28
C PHE A 42 -10.91 -20.40 -13.11
N LEU A 43 -10.00 -19.46 -12.87
CA LEU A 43 -10.14 -18.45 -11.83
C LEU A 43 -10.45 -17.10 -12.46
N SER A 44 -11.49 -16.45 -11.94
CA SER A 44 -11.93 -15.15 -12.41
C SER A 44 -12.45 -14.29 -11.24
N PRO A 45 -12.63 -12.98 -11.43
CA PRO A 45 -13.40 -12.16 -10.50
C PRO A 45 -14.84 -12.66 -10.39
N PRO A 46 -15.52 -12.44 -9.24
CA PRO A 46 -16.92 -12.81 -9.08
C PRO A 46 -17.81 -12.23 -10.20
N HIS A 47 -18.73 -13.06 -10.68
CA HIS A 47 -19.64 -12.74 -11.78
C HIS A 47 -18.93 -12.32 -13.08
N PHE A 48 -17.70 -12.80 -13.30
CA PHE A 48 -16.90 -12.45 -14.47
C PHE A 48 -16.75 -10.93 -14.64
N LEU A 49 -16.53 -10.22 -13.52
CA LEU A 49 -16.28 -8.78 -13.53
C LEU A 49 -15.05 -8.49 -14.43
N TRP A 50 -15.24 -7.63 -15.43
CA TRP A 50 -14.28 -7.26 -16.49
C TRP A 50 -13.94 -8.32 -17.53
N SER A 51 -14.61 -9.47 -17.51
CA SER A 51 -14.48 -10.42 -18.61
C SER A 51 -15.19 -9.91 -19.87
N PRO A 52 -14.77 -10.38 -21.06
CA PRO A 52 -15.46 -10.12 -22.31
C PRO A 52 -16.95 -10.53 -22.26
N PRO A 53 -17.84 -9.84 -22.99
CA PRO A 53 -19.28 -10.14 -22.99
C PRO A 53 -19.57 -11.59 -23.38
N GLU A 54 -18.74 -12.19 -24.23
CA GLU A 54 -18.86 -13.59 -24.64
C GLU A 54 -18.80 -14.56 -23.46
N VAL A 55 -18.05 -14.25 -22.40
CA VAL A 55 -17.98 -15.11 -21.19
C VAL A 55 -19.10 -14.75 -20.22
N ARG A 56 -19.40 -13.46 -20.09
CA ARG A 56 -20.36 -12.94 -19.12
C ARG A 56 -21.81 -13.26 -19.49
N GLU A 57 -22.15 -13.21 -20.76
CA GLU A 57 -23.52 -13.38 -21.27
C GLU A 57 -23.88 -14.85 -21.53
N ASN A 58 -22.88 -15.74 -21.51
CA ASN A 58 -23.07 -17.19 -21.63
C ASN A 58 -23.81 -17.82 -20.44
N VAL A 59 -23.91 -17.12 -19.30
CA VAL A 59 -24.56 -17.63 -18.09
C VAL A 59 -25.62 -16.63 -17.62
N MET A 60 -26.87 -17.08 -17.61
CA MET A 60 -27.98 -16.28 -17.10
C MET A 60 -27.91 -16.16 -15.57
N GLY A 61 -28.25 -14.98 -15.05
CA GLY A 61 -28.30 -14.71 -13.61
C GLY A 61 -27.04 -14.05 -13.02
N LEU A 62 -26.03 -13.76 -13.85
CA LEU A 62 -24.87 -13.01 -13.40
C LEU A 62 -25.14 -11.50 -13.38
N ASN A 63 -24.94 -10.86 -12.22
CA ASN A 63 -25.03 -9.41 -12.07
C ASN A 63 -23.67 -8.84 -11.58
N PRO A 64 -22.73 -8.51 -12.47
CA PRO A 64 -21.43 -7.97 -12.07
C PRO A 64 -21.58 -6.56 -11.48
N ASN A 65 -21.05 -6.35 -10.28
CA ASN A 65 -21.01 -5.07 -9.61
C ASN A 65 -19.57 -4.74 -9.22
N SER A 66 -19.07 -3.57 -9.63
CA SER A 66 -17.68 -3.17 -9.39
C SER A 66 -17.31 -3.05 -7.92
N THR A 67 -18.26 -2.67 -7.06
CA THR A 67 -18.03 -2.48 -5.62
C THR A 67 -18.07 -3.82 -4.89
N ALA A 68 -19.01 -4.70 -5.22
CA ALA A 68 -19.17 -5.98 -4.54
C ALA A 68 -18.19 -7.06 -5.04
N HIS A 69 -17.80 -7.01 -6.32
CA HIS A 69 -17.04 -8.07 -6.99
C HIS A 69 -15.59 -7.68 -7.31
N TYR A 70 -15.08 -6.63 -6.67
CA TYR A 70 -13.67 -6.26 -6.82
C TYR A 70 -12.77 -7.40 -6.31
N PRO A 71 -11.82 -7.91 -7.12
CA PRO A 71 -11.13 -9.16 -6.85
C PRO A 71 -10.06 -9.05 -5.76
N ALA A 72 -9.39 -7.92 -5.61
CA ALA A 72 -8.33 -7.76 -4.62
C ALA A 72 -8.16 -6.31 -4.20
N SER A 73 -8.46 -5.98 -2.95
CA SER A 73 -8.14 -4.71 -2.32
C SER A 73 -7.22 -4.95 -1.12
N PHE A 74 -6.16 -4.16 -1.00
CA PHE A 74 -5.24 -4.23 0.13
C PHE A 74 -5.00 -2.82 0.67
N ASP A 75 -5.26 -2.64 1.95
CA ASP A 75 -5.02 -1.39 2.66
C ASP A 75 -3.63 -1.46 3.28
N ILE A 76 -2.68 -0.81 2.61
CA ILE A 76 -1.26 -0.83 2.99
C ILE A 76 -0.92 0.45 3.75
N GLN A 77 -0.37 0.30 4.95
CA GLN A 77 0.11 1.42 5.74
C GLN A 77 1.36 2.01 5.08
N PRO A 78 1.37 3.30 4.70
CA PRO A 78 2.43 3.87 3.86
C PRO A 78 3.80 3.95 4.55
N VAL A 79 3.84 4.06 5.87
CA VAL A 79 5.10 4.21 6.62
C VAL A 79 5.75 2.86 6.94
N THR A 80 4.95 1.85 7.31
CA THR A 80 5.46 0.54 7.72
C THR A 80 5.40 -0.51 6.61
N GLY A 81 4.66 -0.25 5.54
CA GLY A 81 4.39 -1.22 4.47
C GLY A 81 3.49 -2.38 4.90
N SER A 82 2.95 -2.37 6.12
CA SER A 82 2.10 -3.45 6.64
C SER A 82 0.68 -3.38 6.06
N THR A 83 0.11 -4.52 5.70
CA THR A 83 -1.31 -4.64 5.35
C THR A 83 -2.16 -4.57 6.61
N VAL A 84 -3.00 -3.55 6.73
CA VAL A 84 -3.93 -3.33 7.86
C VAL A 84 -5.27 -4.01 7.60
N GLY A 85 -5.66 -4.05 6.33
CA GLY A 85 -6.89 -4.68 5.88
C GLY A 85 -6.74 -5.16 4.46
N GLY A 86 -7.59 -6.10 4.07
CA GLY A 86 -7.67 -6.53 2.69
C GLY A 86 -8.92 -7.33 2.41
N SER A 87 -9.37 -7.30 1.17
CA SER A 87 -10.41 -8.18 0.66
C SER A 87 -9.91 -8.86 -0.60
N PHE A 88 -9.99 -10.18 -0.63
CA PHE A 88 -9.64 -10.99 -1.78
C PHE A 88 -10.85 -11.83 -2.18
N ARG A 89 -11.34 -11.65 -3.39
CA ARG A 89 -12.52 -12.32 -3.93
C ARG A 89 -12.15 -13.02 -5.22
N MET A 90 -12.42 -14.31 -5.28
CA MET A 90 -12.11 -15.15 -6.43
C MET A 90 -13.28 -16.08 -6.74
N GLN A 91 -13.56 -16.26 -8.01
CA GLN A 91 -14.55 -17.19 -8.53
C GLN A 91 -13.86 -18.35 -9.21
N PHE A 92 -14.29 -19.55 -8.83
CA PHE A 92 -13.90 -20.78 -9.50
C PHE A 92 -14.97 -21.14 -10.53
N SER A 93 -14.54 -21.44 -11.75
CA SER A 93 -15.40 -21.78 -12.88
C SER A 93 -14.85 -22.98 -13.62
N VAL A 94 -15.73 -23.88 -14.06
CA VAL A 94 -15.34 -25.08 -14.82
C VAL A 94 -15.66 -24.82 -16.29
N PRO A 95 -14.67 -24.86 -17.21
CA PRO A 95 -14.95 -24.76 -18.62
C PRO A 95 -15.58 -26.06 -19.13
N ILE A 96 -16.63 -25.92 -19.93
CA ILE A 96 -17.23 -27.01 -20.68
C ILE A 96 -17.01 -26.75 -22.16
N TYR A 97 -16.53 -27.78 -22.83
CA TYR A 97 -16.30 -27.77 -24.27
C TYR A 97 -17.26 -28.73 -24.95
N ASN A 98 -17.76 -28.33 -26.11
CA ASN A 98 -18.45 -29.21 -27.03
C ASN A 98 -17.41 -30.15 -27.66
N ASP A 99 -17.54 -31.44 -27.37
CA ASP A 99 -16.70 -32.47 -27.96
C ASP A 99 -17.57 -33.60 -28.50
N ALA A 100 -17.43 -33.89 -29.80
CA ALA A 100 -18.14 -34.96 -30.47
C ALA A 100 -17.73 -36.37 -29.98
N SER A 101 -16.63 -36.49 -29.23
CA SER A 101 -16.13 -37.73 -28.66
C SER A 101 -16.92 -38.17 -27.43
N PHE A 102 -17.50 -37.21 -26.68
CA PHE A 102 -18.26 -37.47 -25.46
C PHE A 102 -19.76 -37.23 -25.69
N THR A 103 -20.59 -38.27 -25.55
CA THR A 103 -22.02 -38.22 -25.86
C THR A 103 -22.75 -37.14 -25.03
N GLU A 104 -22.33 -36.95 -23.79
CA GLU A 104 -22.85 -36.00 -22.83
C GLU A 104 -22.51 -34.55 -23.18
N ALA A 105 -21.38 -34.31 -23.87
CA ALA A 105 -20.89 -32.98 -24.21
C ALA A 105 -21.26 -32.54 -25.64
N LYS A 106 -21.73 -33.44 -26.51
CA LYS A 106 -22.04 -33.12 -27.92
C LYS A 106 -23.10 -32.04 -28.10
N GLN A 107 -24.02 -31.93 -27.15
CA GLN A 107 -25.13 -30.97 -27.19
C GLN A 107 -24.89 -29.73 -26.31
N LEU A 108 -23.76 -29.68 -25.59
CA LEU A 108 -23.43 -28.54 -24.74
C LEU A 108 -22.75 -27.45 -25.56
N TYR A 109 -23.06 -26.19 -25.26
CA TYR A 109 -22.35 -25.06 -25.84
C TYR A 109 -21.05 -24.79 -25.07
N ASN A 110 -20.04 -24.25 -25.77
CA ASN A 110 -18.78 -23.87 -25.13
C ASN A 110 -19.03 -22.74 -24.13
N SER A 111 -18.82 -23.00 -22.85
CA SER A 111 -19.12 -22.04 -21.79
C SER A 111 -18.32 -22.29 -20.52
N PHE A 112 -18.21 -21.25 -19.68
CA PHE A 112 -17.65 -21.35 -18.34
C PHE A 112 -18.79 -21.44 -17.34
N ILE A 113 -18.89 -22.57 -16.64
CA ILE A 113 -19.89 -22.73 -15.59
C ILE A 113 -19.31 -22.19 -14.27
N PRO A 114 -19.84 -21.09 -13.72
CA PRO A 114 -19.43 -20.61 -12.40
C PRO A 114 -19.92 -21.60 -11.35
N SER A 115 -19.00 -22.17 -10.58
CA SER A 115 -19.36 -23.13 -9.53
C SER A 115 -19.61 -22.42 -8.20
N PHE A 116 -18.63 -21.64 -7.74
CA PHE A 116 -18.72 -20.86 -6.52
C PHE A 116 -17.72 -19.71 -6.55
N TRP A 117 -17.94 -18.71 -5.70
CA TRP A 117 -16.96 -17.68 -5.41
C TRP A 117 -16.66 -17.65 -3.92
N VAL A 118 -15.43 -17.29 -3.58
CA VAL A 118 -14.95 -17.18 -2.20
C VAL A 118 -14.44 -15.78 -1.98
N GLY A 119 -14.85 -15.18 -0.87
CA GLY A 119 -14.31 -13.93 -0.36
C GLY A 119 -13.53 -14.19 0.93
N ILE A 120 -12.29 -13.74 0.97
CA ILE A 120 -11.46 -13.69 2.16
C ILE A 120 -11.33 -12.23 2.53
N GLU A 121 -11.83 -11.87 3.71
CA GLU A 121 -11.66 -10.53 4.28
C GLU A 121 -10.71 -10.62 5.46
N VAL A 122 -9.66 -9.83 5.42
CA VAL A 122 -8.66 -9.73 6.49
C VAL A 122 -8.83 -8.36 7.13
N LYS A 123 -9.11 -8.35 8.44
CA LYS A 123 -9.16 -7.14 9.26
C LYS A 123 -8.20 -7.28 10.42
N MET A 124 -7.30 -6.31 10.56
CA MET A 124 -6.44 -6.22 11.74
C MET A 124 -7.29 -5.92 12.97
N MET A 125 -7.01 -6.60 14.08
CA MET A 125 -7.68 -6.36 15.36
C MET A 125 -7.39 -4.95 15.88
N ASP A 126 -8.36 -4.35 16.57
CA ASP A 126 -8.29 -2.95 17.02
C ASP A 126 -7.06 -2.65 17.88
N TYR A 127 -6.65 -3.59 18.74
CA TYR A 127 -5.45 -3.41 19.58
C TYR A 127 -4.17 -3.28 18.74
N ALA A 128 -4.04 -4.09 17.68
CA ALA A 128 -2.86 -4.11 16.81
C ALA A 128 -2.86 -2.85 15.93
N HIS A 129 -4.03 -2.46 15.42
CA HIS A 129 -4.19 -1.23 14.67
C HIS A 129 -3.81 0.00 15.51
N ASN A 130 -4.31 0.10 16.75
CA ASN A 130 -3.99 1.21 17.64
C ASN A 130 -2.50 1.25 18.02
N TYR A 131 -1.90 0.08 18.30
CA TYR A 131 -0.47 0.00 18.61
C TYR A 131 0.40 0.54 17.47
N ILE A 132 0.13 0.09 16.23
CA ILE A 132 0.87 0.57 15.05
C ILE A 132 0.61 2.06 14.82
N TYR A 133 -0.63 2.53 14.99
CA TYR A 133 -0.98 3.94 14.82
C TYR A 133 -0.22 4.84 15.81
N VAL A 134 -0.26 4.53 17.11
CA VAL A 134 0.40 5.31 18.16
C VAL A 134 1.92 5.34 17.94
N ASN A 135 2.52 4.19 17.64
CA ASN A 135 3.96 4.10 17.48
C ASN A 135 4.47 4.80 16.20
N THR A 136 3.66 4.80 15.14
CA THR A 136 4.09 5.32 13.82
C THR A 136 3.74 6.80 13.62
N LYS A 137 2.59 7.26 14.11
CA LYS A 137 2.12 8.64 13.89
C LYS A 137 2.23 9.52 15.12
N GLU A 138 1.79 9.03 16.28
CA GLU A 138 1.70 9.87 17.48
C GLU A 138 3.07 10.06 18.14
N LEU A 139 3.88 9.00 18.29
CA LEU A 139 5.19 9.10 18.92
C LEU A 139 6.14 10.07 18.20
N PRO A 140 6.36 9.98 16.87
CA PRO A 140 7.24 10.93 16.19
C PRO A 140 6.75 12.38 16.30
N ARG A 141 5.43 12.58 16.28
CA ARG A 141 4.82 13.92 16.42
C ARG A 141 5.06 14.52 17.80
N ILE A 142 4.94 13.72 18.87
CA ILE A 142 5.21 14.17 20.24
C ILE A 142 6.69 14.47 20.43
N VAL A 143 7.58 13.56 19.99
CA VAL A 143 9.03 13.75 20.10
C VAL A 143 9.48 14.99 19.34
N LEU A 144 8.99 15.20 18.13
CA LEU A 144 9.28 16.38 17.33
C LEU A 144 8.72 17.66 17.97
N GLY A 145 7.51 17.61 18.52
CA GLY A 145 6.91 18.73 19.26
C GLY A 145 7.74 19.13 20.48
N ILE A 146 8.17 18.17 21.30
CA ILE A 146 9.05 18.41 22.45
C ILE A 146 10.40 18.99 21.98
N GLY A 147 10.98 18.41 20.93
CA GLY A 147 12.24 18.89 20.36
C GLY A 147 12.19 20.35 19.92
N ILE A 148 11.15 20.73 19.17
CA ILE A 148 10.95 22.13 18.73
C ILE A 148 10.71 23.04 19.94
N GLY A 149 9.94 22.59 20.93
CA GLY A 149 9.68 23.35 22.15
C GLY A 149 10.96 23.68 22.93
N LEU A 150 11.82 22.68 23.15
CA LEU A 150 13.09 22.87 23.86
C LEU A 150 14.03 23.81 23.12
N VAL A 151 14.20 23.63 21.81
CA VAL A 151 15.04 24.50 20.97
C VAL A 151 14.49 25.93 20.98
N GLY A 152 13.17 26.11 20.87
CA GLY A 152 12.53 27.43 20.92
C GLY A 152 12.78 28.15 22.25
N ILE A 153 12.65 27.44 23.38
CA ILE A 153 12.92 28.00 24.70
C ILE A 153 14.40 28.39 24.85
N SER A 154 15.33 27.54 24.40
CA SER A 154 16.77 27.85 24.46
C SER A 154 17.13 29.10 23.66
N VAL A 155 16.54 29.29 22.47
CA VAL A 155 16.76 30.49 21.65
C VAL A 155 16.20 31.73 22.33
N LEU A 156 14.98 31.67 22.89
CA LEU A 156 14.37 32.80 23.60
C LEU A 156 15.17 33.17 24.86
N ALA A 157 15.64 32.19 25.62
CA ALA A 157 16.50 32.44 26.79
C ALA A 157 17.83 33.08 26.39
N GLY A 158 18.45 32.62 25.29
CA GLY A 158 19.67 33.24 24.75
C GLY A 158 19.45 34.70 24.32
N LEU A 159 18.35 34.98 23.61
CA LEU A 159 18.01 36.34 23.18
C LEU A 159 17.74 37.28 24.36
N THR A 160 16.99 36.82 25.36
CA THR A 160 16.73 37.61 26.58
C THR A 160 18.01 37.86 27.35
N TRP A 161 18.89 36.87 27.51
CA TRP A 161 20.20 37.04 28.14
C TRP A 161 21.08 38.06 27.43
N ILE A 162 21.18 37.98 26.09
CA ILE A 162 21.93 38.94 25.27
C ILE A 162 21.36 40.35 25.44
N PHE A 163 20.04 40.49 25.41
CA PHE A 163 19.36 41.77 25.61
C PHE A 163 19.67 42.39 26.98
N PHE A 164 19.61 41.59 28.06
CA PHE A 164 19.97 42.06 29.39
C PHE A 164 21.45 42.46 29.51
N LYS A 165 22.36 41.71 28.87
CA LYS A 165 23.80 42.06 28.85
C LYS A 165 24.05 43.38 28.12
N LEU A 166 23.43 43.58 26.96
CA LEU A 166 23.54 44.83 26.20
C LEU A 166 22.97 46.03 26.97
N ARG A 167 21.83 45.86 27.66
CA ARG A 167 21.25 46.91 28.51
C ARG A 167 22.16 47.24 29.69
N ARG A 168 22.73 46.24 30.36
CA ARG A 168 23.65 46.44 31.51
C ARG A 168 24.94 47.16 31.10
N SER A 169 25.51 46.82 29.94
CA SER A 169 26.72 47.50 29.44
C SER A 169 26.49 48.99 29.15
N ARG A 170 25.29 49.37 28.69
CA ARG A 170 24.94 50.79 28.51
C ARG A 170 24.83 51.54 29.84
N SER A 171 24.27 50.92 30.87
CA SER A 171 24.15 51.52 32.20
C SER A 171 25.50 51.73 32.89
N THR A 172 26.46 50.80 32.73
CA THR A 172 27.80 50.96 33.31
C THR A 172 28.63 52.06 32.62
N VAL A 173 28.50 52.22 31.30
CA VAL A 173 29.18 53.30 30.57
C VAL A 173 28.64 54.66 31.00
N PHE A 174 27.32 54.78 31.19
CA PHE A 174 26.69 56.02 31.67
C PHE A 174 27.10 56.37 33.11
N ALA A 175 27.20 55.39 34.01
CA ALA A 175 27.65 55.62 35.38
C ALA A 175 29.11 56.11 35.46
N ILE A 176 29.99 55.59 34.58
CA ILE A 176 31.40 55.98 34.52
C ILE A 176 31.58 57.39 33.91
N SER A 177 30.71 57.81 32.98
CA SER A 177 30.74 59.19 32.50
C SER A 177 30.33 60.17 33.59
N THR A 178 29.24 59.88 34.33
CA THR A 178 28.78 60.77 35.41
C THR A 178 29.81 60.92 36.53
N SER A 179 30.51 59.84 36.92
CA SER A 179 31.55 59.94 37.96
C SER A 179 32.77 60.73 37.50
N LYS A 180 33.14 60.68 36.21
CA LYS A 180 34.23 61.49 35.67
C LYS A 180 33.87 62.97 35.62
N ASP A 181 32.62 63.27 35.28
CA ASP A 181 32.14 64.65 35.24
C ASP A 181 32.17 65.27 36.66
N GLU A 182 31.79 64.52 37.70
CA GLU A 182 31.87 64.97 39.10
C GLU A 182 33.30 65.20 39.62
N GLU A 183 34.27 64.34 39.27
CA GLU A 183 35.67 64.58 39.64
C GLU A 183 36.21 65.87 39.00
N ILE A 184 35.83 66.18 37.76
CA ILE A 184 36.30 67.37 37.04
C ILE A 184 35.80 68.68 37.68
N TRP A 185 34.59 68.71 38.25
CA TRP A 185 34.05 69.90 38.93
C TRP A 185 34.61 70.14 40.35
N SER A 186 35.28 69.15 40.94
CA SER A 186 35.86 69.25 42.30
C SER A 186 37.31 69.76 42.34
N LEU A 187 37.92 69.98 41.17
CA LEU A 187 39.31 70.42 41.00
C LEU A 187 39.45 71.89 40.55
N GLN A 188 38.36 72.65 40.56
CA GLN A 188 38.31 74.08 40.20
C GLN A 188 37.80 74.92 41.36
#